data_AF-A0A538IEG5-F1
#
_entry.id   AF-A0A538IEG5-F1
#
_cell.length_a   1.000
_cell.length_b   1.000
_cell.length_c   1.000
_cell.angle_alpha   90.00
_cell.angle_beta   90.00
_cell.angle_gamma   90.00
#
_symmetry.space_group_name_H-M   'P 1'
#
loop_
_entity.id
_entity.type
_entity.pdbx_description
1 polymer ?
#
loop_
_entity_poly.entity_id
_entity_poly.type
_entity_poly.pdbx_seq_one_letter_code
_entity_poly.pdbx_strand_id
1 'polypeptide(L)'
;MRAARPRVIHVAIALCLMAPGITPSSAAANANRCGTSVPDEPPTAVNGFGSQWFNEHGVAAQAPPSDTFGYAGIAFNHQSAQINALNNNSTQIYLSGTVQCATVGGIGNAPNAGEYPIKAPPAIIRLPWLRRDGNLLEASDRRTTILRGFDYHYNTEWPDAEYNLTDADMARIASWGFNLLRIRIDGFLSGWGRGSRAEPGYWENLDHVIADANRHGIYAMLSTVTDSEEAAQADSKAMEEAKFAKGTAANAWWVRFEATMFSRYRKWPGVVGYDTMNEDDSFPPPIIDRQFMGPAHEQLDAALRNQVRDSRHIYFQEPSGWSYWGAQFTRIPGPTGLMNGVDIGDPNRVFCPKWLANGDSSSDLATDGLMAAQSNAPLFICELWITKTGSDGTTIDQQRAALNAMDSRLVGGARYMYTPDASNGALTHDGHAAPWLPQYARPYPEWAGGTIKSIGYDFGARKLVVGLGLSGSGPTEVYVGYPGTYPNGFVASSSSGARLVYDGHRVVRASRMSWDTKRRRVVLPPQRQSVTFTLFPR
;
A
#
# COMPACT_ATOMS: atom_id res chain seq x y z
N MET A 1 -33.23 63.98 -44.79
CA MET A 1 -32.74 63.47 -43.49
C MET A 1 -31.42 62.73 -43.74
N ARG A 2 -30.48 62.90 -42.80
CA ARG A 2 -29.03 62.57 -42.82
C ARG A 2 -28.74 61.17 -43.43
N ALA A 3 -27.91 60.95 -44.46
CA ALA A 3 -26.47 61.24 -44.69
C ALA A 3 -25.54 60.43 -43.75
N ALA A 4 -24.43 59.79 -44.16
CA ALA A 4 -23.83 59.45 -45.45
C ALA A 4 -22.63 58.51 -45.19
N ARG A 5 -22.39 57.57 -46.13
CA ARG A 5 -21.14 56.99 -46.67
C ARG A 5 -19.98 56.45 -45.78
N PRO A 6 -19.27 55.40 -46.29
CA PRO A 6 -18.13 54.74 -45.63
C PRO A 6 -16.79 55.43 -45.91
N ARG A 7 -15.78 55.21 -45.06
CA ARG A 7 -14.37 55.50 -45.36
C ARG A 7 -13.39 54.47 -44.80
N VAL A 8 -12.57 53.98 -45.72
CA VAL A 8 -11.24 53.39 -45.54
C VAL A 8 -10.28 54.44 -44.96
N ILE A 9 -9.38 54.08 -44.04
CA ILE A 9 -8.07 54.74 -43.90
C ILE A 9 -7.00 53.69 -43.53
N HIS A 10 -5.94 53.65 -44.34
CA HIS A 10 -4.64 53.05 -44.03
C HIS A 10 -3.76 54.04 -43.25
N VAL A 11 -3.01 53.49 -42.28
CA VAL A 11 -1.65 53.80 -41.81
C VAL A 11 -1.19 55.28 -41.76
N ALA A 12 -0.77 55.72 -40.57
CA ALA A 12 0.38 56.62 -40.42
C ALA A 12 1.22 56.23 -39.20
N ILE A 13 2.51 56.03 -39.49
CA ILE A 13 3.63 55.81 -38.58
C ILE A 13 3.88 57.09 -37.77
N ALA A 14 4.03 56.97 -36.45
CA ALA A 14 4.68 57.98 -35.64
C ALA A 14 5.91 57.36 -34.97
N LEU A 15 7.07 57.61 -35.58
CA LEU A 15 8.37 57.61 -34.90
C LEU A 15 8.30 58.61 -33.75
N CYS A 16 8.62 58.19 -32.52
CA CYS A 16 9.18 59.09 -31.53
C CYS A 16 10.54 58.53 -31.10
N LEU A 17 11.55 59.28 -31.51
CA LEU A 17 12.95 59.15 -31.16
C LEU A 17 13.16 59.40 -29.67
N MET A 18 14.21 58.76 -29.17
CA MET A 18 14.69 58.69 -27.80
C MET A 18 14.81 60.03 -27.07
N ALA A 19 14.47 60.01 -25.78
CA ALA A 19 15.22 60.76 -24.77
C ALA A 19 15.86 59.74 -23.79
N PRO A 20 17.18 59.82 -23.55
CA PRO A 20 17.91 58.94 -22.65
C PRO A 20 17.78 59.44 -21.22
N GLY A 21 17.70 58.53 -20.24
CA GLY A 21 17.85 58.89 -18.84
C GLY A 21 16.76 58.38 -17.92
N ILE A 22 16.47 57.08 -17.95
CA ILE A 22 16.21 56.35 -16.72
C ILE A 22 17.01 55.05 -16.86
N THR A 23 18.23 55.05 -16.35
CA THR A 23 18.87 53.79 -15.95
C THR A 23 17.86 53.10 -15.04
N PRO A 24 17.34 51.90 -15.37
CA PRO A 24 16.85 51.04 -14.31
C PRO A 24 18.07 50.93 -13.39
N SER A 25 17.93 51.44 -12.16
CA SER A 25 18.87 51.04 -11.11
C SER A 25 19.03 49.54 -11.27
N SER A 26 20.26 49.09 -11.45
CA SER A 26 20.63 47.73 -11.14
C SER A 26 20.06 47.45 -9.75
N ALA A 27 18.84 46.91 -9.72
CA ALA A 27 18.33 46.19 -8.59
C ALA A 27 19.31 45.04 -8.53
N ALA A 28 20.33 45.26 -7.70
CA ALA A 28 21.41 44.37 -7.50
C ALA A 28 20.82 42.98 -7.33
N ALA A 29 21.43 42.01 -7.99
CA ALA A 29 21.35 40.60 -7.64
C ALA A 29 21.85 40.45 -6.19
N ASN A 30 21.06 40.97 -5.26
CA ASN A 30 21.27 40.91 -3.84
C ASN A 30 20.62 39.62 -3.42
N ALA A 31 21.47 38.70 -2.98
CA ALA A 31 21.19 37.58 -2.09
C ALA A 31 19.70 37.33 -1.83
N ASN A 32 19.23 36.16 -2.27
CA ASN A 32 18.14 35.46 -1.62
C ASN A 32 18.21 35.75 -0.10
N ARG A 33 17.13 36.25 0.50
CA ARG A 33 17.08 36.60 1.94
C ARG A 33 17.30 35.40 2.88
N CYS A 34 17.45 34.19 2.34
CA CYS A 34 17.86 32.97 3.03
C CYS A 34 19.38 32.69 2.97
N GLY A 35 20.17 33.51 2.27
CA GLY A 35 21.64 33.53 2.39
C GLY A 35 22.41 32.30 1.91
N THR A 36 21.89 31.47 0.99
CA THR A 36 22.65 30.33 0.44
C THR A 36 22.78 30.38 -1.08
N SER A 37 23.96 30.02 -1.57
CA SER A 37 24.29 29.77 -2.98
C SER A 37 23.70 28.45 -3.48
N VAL A 38 23.57 28.32 -4.81
CA VAL A 38 23.30 27.04 -5.50
C VAL A 38 24.33 26.00 -5.02
N PRO A 39 23.98 24.71 -4.88
CA PRO A 39 24.97 23.68 -4.56
C PRO A 39 26.15 23.75 -5.54
N ASP A 40 27.38 23.68 -5.03
CA ASP A 40 28.60 23.66 -5.86
C ASP A 40 28.75 22.36 -6.68
N GLU A 41 27.80 21.44 -6.55
CA GLU A 41 27.76 20.15 -7.22
C GLU A 41 26.94 20.21 -8.52
N PRO A 42 27.31 19.42 -9.56
CA PRO A 42 26.53 19.34 -10.79
C PRO A 42 25.11 18.82 -10.53
N PRO A 43 24.09 19.30 -11.28
CA PRO A 43 22.72 18.80 -11.15
C PRO A 43 22.62 17.33 -11.54
N THR A 44 21.85 16.57 -10.77
CA THR A 44 21.50 15.17 -11.05
C THR A 44 20.61 15.00 -12.27
N ALA A 45 19.82 16.01 -12.65
CA ALA A 45 19.05 16.00 -13.88
C ALA A 45 18.96 17.40 -14.48
N VAL A 46 18.98 17.50 -15.81
CA VAL A 46 18.70 18.72 -16.56
C VAL A 46 17.66 18.39 -17.63
N ASN A 47 16.55 19.11 -17.65
CA ASN A 47 15.48 18.93 -18.63
C ASN A 47 14.91 20.30 -19.07
N GLY A 48 13.86 20.29 -19.89
CA GLY A 48 13.19 21.51 -20.37
C GLY A 48 12.61 22.40 -19.25
N PHE A 49 12.53 21.88 -18.02
CA PHE A 49 12.04 22.56 -16.83
C PHE A 49 13.18 23.05 -15.90
N GLY A 50 14.45 22.84 -16.28
CA GLY A 50 15.62 23.35 -15.55
C GLY A 50 16.57 22.29 -15.02
N SER A 51 17.44 22.70 -14.10
CA SER A 51 18.41 21.84 -13.40
C SER A 51 17.84 21.35 -12.07
N GLN A 52 18.04 20.08 -11.73
CA GLN A 52 17.49 19.43 -10.55
C GLN A 52 18.59 18.65 -9.81
N TRP A 53 18.61 18.75 -8.48
CA TRP A 53 19.51 18.05 -7.56
C TRP A 53 18.69 17.14 -6.64
N PHE A 54 18.96 15.84 -6.70
CA PHE A 54 18.36 14.79 -5.89
C PHE A 54 19.42 14.24 -4.93
N ASN A 55 19.16 14.27 -3.63
CA ASN A 55 20.02 13.57 -2.65
C ASN A 55 19.19 12.98 -1.51
N GLU A 56 19.86 12.30 -0.57
CA GLU A 56 19.25 11.66 0.60
C GLU A 56 18.51 12.64 1.54
N HIS A 57 18.59 13.94 1.29
CA HIS A 57 17.97 15.01 2.06
C HIS A 57 16.82 15.72 1.34
N GLY A 58 16.56 15.42 0.05
CA GLY A 58 15.42 15.93 -0.71
C GLY A 58 15.77 16.38 -2.14
N VAL A 59 14.91 17.25 -2.69
CA VAL A 59 14.98 17.74 -4.07
C VAL A 59 15.25 19.25 -4.06
N ALA A 60 16.20 19.72 -4.87
CA ALA A 60 16.35 21.13 -5.22
C ALA A 60 16.20 21.31 -6.74
N ALA A 61 15.58 22.41 -7.18
CA ALA A 61 15.38 22.69 -8.60
C ALA A 61 15.66 24.17 -8.93
N GLN A 62 16.23 24.41 -10.11
CA GLN A 62 16.51 25.72 -10.69
C GLN A 62 15.93 25.78 -12.10
N ALA A 63 14.99 26.69 -12.34
CA ALA A 63 14.38 26.90 -13.64
C ALA A 63 15.36 27.53 -14.67
N PRO A 64 15.08 27.39 -15.98
CA PRO A 64 15.87 28.06 -17.02
C PRO A 64 15.79 29.59 -16.90
N PRO A 65 16.86 30.34 -17.24
CA PRO A 65 16.93 31.79 -17.03
C PRO A 65 15.92 32.66 -17.80
N SER A 66 15.12 32.09 -18.70
CA SER A 66 14.34 32.85 -19.70
C SER A 66 12.84 32.56 -19.71
N ASP A 67 12.30 31.82 -18.75
CA ASP A 67 10.87 31.51 -18.77
C ASP A 67 10.03 32.50 -17.95
N THR A 68 8.90 32.90 -18.52
CA THR A 68 8.01 33.96 -18.00
C THR A 68 7.04 33.43 -16.95
N PHE A 69 7.07 32.12 -16.70
CA PHE A 69 6.31 31.41 -15.68
C PHE A 69 7.25 31.12 -14.51
N GLY A 70 7.27 32.06 -13.55
CA GLY A 70 8.18 32.01 -12.42
C GLY A 70 7.84 30.89 -11.44
N TYR A 71 8.79 29.99 -11.22
CA TYR A 71 8.85 29.19 -10.00
C TYR A 71 9.91 29.79 -9.07
N ALA A 72 9.54 29.99 -7.80
CA ALA A 72 10.43 30.52 -6.78
C ALA A 72 11.43 29.44 -6.34
N GLY A 73 12.72 29.78 -6.31
CA GLY A 73 13.75 28.91 -5.75
C GLY A 73 13.54 28.72 -4.24
N ILE A 74 13.67 27.48 -3.77
CA ILE A 74 13.59 27.14 -2.34
C ILE A 74 15.01 26.87 -1.83
N ALA A 75 15.40 27.59 -0.78
CA ALA A 75 16.64 27.39 -0.06
C ALA A 75 16.33 27.10 1.40
N PHE A 76 16.92 26.03 1.94
CA PHE A 76 16.70 25.58 3.31
C PHE A 76 17.80 26.10 4.23
N ASN A 77 17.43 26.90 5.23
CA ASN A 77 18.13 26.94 6.50
C ASN A 77 17.13 27.09 7.66
N HIS A 78 17.64 26.94 8.88
CA HIS A 78 16.96 26.26 9.97
C HIS A 78 15.68 26.87 10.55
N GLN A 79 15.17 28.07 10.18
CA GLN A 79 14.14 28.71 11.03
C GLN A 79 13.01 29.56 10.41
N SER A 80 12.93 29.89 9.10
CA SER A 80 11.73 30.54 8.51
C SER A 80 11.84 30.78 6.98
N ALA A 81 10.72 30.99 6.26
CA ALA A 81 10.70 31.37 4.82
C ALA A 81 9.59 32.43 4.49
N GLN A 82 9.80 33.30 3.49
CA GLN A 82 8.82 34.32 3.00
C GLN A 82 8.74 34.40 1.46
N ILE A 83 7.55 34.67 0.88
CA ILE A 83 7.31 34.77 -0.58
C ILE A 83 6.32 35.90 -0.96
N ASN A 84 6.48 36.43 -2.19
CA ASN A 84 5.73 37.52 -2.83
C ASN A 84 4.58 37.00 -3.73
N ALA A 85 3.41 37.66 -3.68
CA ALA A 85 2.09 37.08 -4.01
C ALA A 85 1.45 37.55 -5.33
N LEU A 86 2.21 37.71 -6.41
CA LEU A 86 1.68 38.32 -7.64
C LEU A 86 1.99 37.51 -8.92
N ASN A 87 1.60 36.23 -9.03
CA ASN A 87 1.09 35.58 -10.27
C ASN A 87 0.92 34.04 -10.14
N ASN A 88 -0.33 33.61 -10.34
CA ASN A 88 -0.95 32.29 -10.61
C ASN A 88 -0.23 30.91 -10.49
N ASN A 89 -0.98 30.03 -9.80
CA ASN A 89 -1.32 28.60 -9.97
C ASN A 89 -0.24 27.49 -9.85
N SER A 90 -0.45 26.65 -8.82
CA SER A 90 0.15 25.35 -8.46
C SER A 90 1.39 25.37 -7.54
N THR A 91 1.22 24.94 -6.27
CA THR A 91 2.36 24.57 -5.39
C THR A 91 1.97 23.58 -4.30
N GLN A 92 2.71 22.46 -4.20
CA GLN A 92 2.77 21.58 -3.03
C GLN A 92 4.23 21.45 -2.53
N ILE A 93 4.41 20.99 -1.29
CA ILE A 93 5.65 21.15 -0.52
C ILE A 93 6.16 19.80 -0.02
N TYR A 94 7.46 19.58 -0.17
CA TYR A 94 8.19 18.47 0.42
C TYR A 94 8.98 18.89 1.67
N LEU A 95 8.88 18.07 2.72
CA LEU A 95 9.60 18.22 3.99
C LEU A 95 10.29 16.91 4.34
N SER A 96 11.61 16.95 4.55
CA SER A 96 12.33 15.82 5.15
C SER A 96 12.21 15.86 6.68
N GLY A 97 12.41 14.71 7.34
CA GLY A 97 12.22 14.52 8.79
C GLY A 97 13.11 15.37 9.72
N THR A 98 13.98 16.23 9.18
CA THR A 98 14.88 17.13 9.92
C THR A 98 14.70 18.61 9.60
N VAL A 99 13.76 18.99 8.73
CA VAL A 99 13.61 20.38 8.25
C VAL A 99 12.19 20.90 8.49
N GLN A 100 12.09 22.10 9.10
CA GLN A 100 10.85 22.76 9.51
C GLN A 100 10.53 23.99 8.66
N CYS A 101 10.21 23.87 7.35
CA CYS A 101 9.60 24.97 6.58
C CYS A 101 8.92 24.52 5.28
N ALA A 102 7.69 24.98 4.99
CA ALA A 102 6.92 24.63 3.81
C ALA A 102 6.24 25.82 3.08
N THR A 103 6.14 25.83 1.74
CA THR A 103 5.47 26.83 0.86
C THR A 103 4.14 26.40 0.19
N VAL A 104 2.97 26.87 0.64
CA VAL A 104 1.67 26.62 -0.05
C VAL A 104 1.40 27.69 -1.11
N GLY A 105 0.88 27.31 -2.28
CA GLY A 105 0.36 28.22 -3.31
C GLY A 105 -1.09 27.89 -3.69
N GLY A 106 -1.99 28.88 -3.65
CA GLY A 106 -3.45 28.73 -3.91
C GLY A 106 -3.80 28.52 -5.39
N ILE A 107 -4.93 27.88 -5.74
CA ILE A 107 -6.33 28.28 -5.41
C ILE A 107 -7.12 27.22 -4.62
N GLY A 108 -7.94 27.69 -3.66
CA GLY A 108 -8.88 26.94 -2.81
C GLY A 108 -9.03 27.61 -1.43
N ASN A 109 -9.78 27.04 -0.48
CA ASN A 109 -9.87 27.48 0.94
C ASN A 109 -8.52 27.34 1.70
N ALA A 110 -7.40 27.48 1.01
CA ALA A 110 -6.08 27.45 1.58
C ALA A 110 -5.96 28.59 2.61
N PRO A 111 -5.56 28.28 3.86
CA PRO A 111 -5.39 29.31 4.88
C PRO A 111 -4.36 30.35 4.42
N ASN A 112 -4.52 31.58 4.91
CA ASN A 112 -3.64 32.71 4.63
C ASN A 112 -2.16 32.32 4.76
N ALA A 113 -1.29 32.91 3.94
CA ALA A 113 0.15 32.74 4.06
C ALA A 113 0.61 33.01 5.51
N GLY A 114 1.41 32.09 6.08
CA GLY A 114 1.87 32.17 7.47
C GLY A 114 2.93 31.10 7.77
N GLU A 115 3.64 31.26 8.89
CA GLU A 115 4.55 30.24 9.42
C GLU A 115 3.73 29.13 10.08
N TYR A 116 3.89 27.90 9.59
CA TYR A 116 3.21 26.74 10.15
C TYR A 116 4.21 25.90 10.94
N PRO A 117 3.97 25.67 12.24
CA PRO A 117 4.80 24.77 13.02
C PRO A 117 4.64 23.35 12.47
N ILE A 118 5.71 22.81 11.89
CA ILE A 118 5.74 21.43 11.42
C ILE A 118 6.00 20.54 12.62
N LYS A 119 4.99 19.78 13.01
CA LYS A 119 5.15 18.68 13.95
C LYS A 119 5.96 17.61 13.25
N ALA A 120 7.11 17.23 13.81
CA ALA A 120 7.90 16.11 13.28
C ALA A 120 6.97 14.89 13.12
N PRO A 121 6.99 14.20 11.96
CA PRO A 121 6.20 13.00 11.80
C PRO A 121 6.59 12.01 12.91
N PRO A 122 5.64 11.24 13.45
CA PRO A 122 5.96 10.24 14.46
C PRO A 122 7.06 9.30 13.94
N ALA A 123 7.94 8.86 14.83
CA ALA A 123 9.01 7.95 14.46
C ALA A 123 8.42 6.66 13.85
N ILE A 124 9.05 6.16 12.79
CA ILE A 124 8.69 4.87 12.18
C ILE A 124 8.79 3.79 13.25
N ILE A 125 7.72 3.01 13.42
CA ILE A 125 7.76 1.86 14.32
C ILE A 125 8.66 0.82 13.67
N ARG A 126 9.67 0.36 14.41
CA ARG A 126 10.52 -0.74 13.94
C ARG A 126 9.71 -2.03 13.92
N LEU A 127 9.19 -2.37 12.76
CA LEU A 127 8.54 -3.64 12.51
C LEU A 127 9.57 -4.79 12.50
N PRO A 128 9.27 -5.95 13.10
CA PRO A 128 10.14 -7.11 13.00
C PRO A 128 10.09 -7.69 11.58
N TRP A 129 11.21 -8.28 11.14
CA TRP A 129 11.22 -9.09 9.93
C TRP A 129 10.25 -10.26 10.09
N LEU A 130 9.44 -10.52 9.06
CA LEU A 130 8.55 -11.66 9.01
C LEU A 130 9.17 -12.77 8.16
N ARG A 131 8.92 -14.01 8.56
CA ARG A 131 9.22 -15.20 7.77
C ARG A 131 8.02 -16.12 7.79
N ARG A 132 7.91 -16.96 6.78
CA ARG A 132 6.87 -17.98 6.66
C ARG A 132 6.87 -18.97 7.84
N ASP A 133 5.69 -19.28 8.37
CA ASP A 133 5.44 -20.36 9.35
C ASP A 133 4.07 -21.01 9.09
N GLY A 134 4.04 -21.96 8.13
CA GLY A 134 2.77 -22.43 7.58
C GLY A 134 1.98 -21.28 6.95
N ASN A 135 0.65 -21.24 7.15
CA ASN A 135 -0.21 -20.13 6.70
C ASN A 135 -0.08 -18.86 7.55
N LEU A 136 0.68 -18.92 8.65
CA LEU A 136 0.98 -17.80 9.51
C LEU A 136 2.37 -17.25 9.21
N LEU A 137 2.68 -16.11 9.83
CA LEU A 137 4.01 -15.50 9.74
C LEU A 137 4.64 -15.40 11.12
N GLU A 138 5.90 -15.81 11.23
CA GLU A 138 6.69 -15.65 12.43
C GLU A 138 7.57 -14.40 12.31
N ALA A 139 7.49 -13.52 13.29
CA ALA A 139 8.38 -12.39 13.42
C ALA A 139 9.76 -12.79 13.95
N SER A 140 10.78 -11.97 13.67
CA SER A 140 12.14 -12.13 14.20
C SER A 140 12.24 -12.13 15.73
N ASP A 141 11.24 -11.62 16.44
CA ASP A 141 11.10 -11.70 17.90
C ASP A 141 10.40 -12.99 18.37
N ARG A 142 10.16 -13.93 17.45
CA ARG A 142 9.54 -15.25 17.68
C ARG A 142 8.06 -15.19 18.08
N ARG A 143 7.38 -14.05 17.86
CA ARG A 143 5.92 -13.95 17.89
C ARG A 143 5.33 -14.39 16.55
N THR A 144 4.12 -14.92 16.55
CA THR A 144 3.40 -15.25 15.32
C THR A 144 2.31 -14.21 15.06
N THR A 145 2.07 -13.87 13.80
CA THR A 145 1.03 -12.95 13.34
C THR A 145 0.25 -13.54 12.17
N ILE A 146 -0.92 -12.97 11.93
CA ILE A 146 -1.73 -13.15 10.72
C ILE A 146 -1.88 -11.77 10.08
N LEU A 147 -1.52 -11.64 8.81
CA LEU A 147 -1.67 -10.38 8.10
C LEU A 147 -3.09 -10.23 7.57
N ARG A 148 -3.70 -9.08 7.86
CA ARG A 148 -5.04 -8.69 7.42
C ARG A 148 -5.03 -7.23 7.04
N GLY A 149 -5.61 -6.91 5.89
CA GLY A 149 -5.45 -5.58 5.33
C GLY A 149 -6.35 -5.29 4.16
N PHE A 150 -5.97 -4.26 3.42
CA PHE A 150 -6.66 -3.83 2.21
C PHE A 150 -5.71 -3.75 1.04
N ASP A 151 -6.30 -3.84 -0.14
CA ASP A 151 -5.66 -3.40 -1.36
C ASP A 151 -5.79 -1.89 -1.50
N TYR A 152 -4.79 -1.29 -2.12
CA TYR A 152 -4.74 0.11 -2.46
C TYR A 152 -4.11 0.28 -3.83
N HIS A 153 -4.85 0.89 -4.75
CA HIS A 153 -4.34 1.25 -6.07
C HIS A 153 -3.45 2.46 -5.93
N TYR A 154 -2.16 2.28 -6.20
CA TYR A 154 -1.19 3.34 -6.21
C TYR A 154 -1.04 3.87 -7.65
N ASN A 155 -2.13 4.49 -8.11
CA ASN A 155 -2.33 5.05 -9.45
C ASN A 155 -2.16 6.58 -9.43
N THR A 156 -1.02 7.05 -8.93
CA THR A 156 -0.80 8.50 -8.83
C THR A 156 -0.56 9.10 -10.21
N GLU A 157 -1.61 9.47 -10.94
CA GLU A 157 -1.49 10.60 -11.85
C GLU A 157 -1.09 11.79 -10.99
N TRP A 158 0.13 12.27 -11.13
CA TRP A 158 0.53 13.51 -10.50
C TRP A 158 -0.23 14.65 -11.23
N PRO A 159 -1.15 15.41 -10.59
CA PRO A 159 -1.30 15.65 -9.15
C PRO A 159 -2.72 15.36 -8.56
N ASP A 160 -3.35 14.24 -8.85
CA ASP A 160 -4.68 13.89 -8.31
C ASP A 160 -4.60 13.45 -6.83
N ALA A 161 -4.60 14.45 -5.96
CA ALA A 161 -4.52 14.31 -4.50
C ALA A 161 -5.69 13.55 -3.87
N GLU A 162 -6.81 13.35 -4.59
CA GLU A 162 -8.02 12.71 -4.06
C GLU A 162 -7.81 11.21 -3.73
N TYR A 163 -6.82 10.57 -4.34
CA TYR A 163 -6.56 9.13 -4.19
C TYR A 163 -5.33 8.79 -3.34
N ASN A 164 -4.60 9.78 -2.81
CA ASN A 164 -3.41 9.52 -2.00
C ASN A 164 -3.78 9.18 -0.55
N LEU A 165 -3.30 8.04 -0.06
CA LEU A 165 -3.41 7.72 1.37
C LEU A 165 -2.58 8.69 2.21
N THR A 166 -3.20 9.24 3.24
CA THR A 166 -2.55 10.11 4.22
C THR A 166 -2.16 9.34 5.49
N ASP A 167 -1.34 9.94 6.36
CA ASP A 167 -1.10 9.42 7.73
C ASP A 167 -2.42 9.20 8.50
N ALA A 168 -3.46 10.01 8.24
CA ALA A 168 -4.78 9.85 8.86
C ALA A 168 -5.52 8.60 8.34
N ASP A 169 -5.32 8.23 7.07
CA ASP A 169 -5.83 6.98 6.51
C ASP A 169 -5.12 5.77 7.13
N MET A 170 -3.79 5.83 7.27
CA MET A 170 -3.03 4.77 7.94
C MET A 170 -3.44 4.62 9.41
N ALA A 171 -3.63 5.74 10.12
CA ALA A 171 -4.16 5.73 11.49
C ALA A 171 -5.57 5.12 11.56
N ARG A 172 -6.42 5.39 10.57
CA ARG A 172 -7.76 4.83 10.46
C ARG A 172 -7.73 3.32 10.22
N ILE A 173 -6.95 2.86 9.24
CA ILE A 173 -6.73 1.43 8.95
C ILE A 173 -6.24 0.70 10.20
N ALA A 174 -5.22 1.24 10.88
CA ALA A 174 -4.70 0.66 12.12
C ALA A 174 -5.73 0.69 13.26
N SER A 175 -6.58 1.72 13.34
CA SER A 175 -7.66 1.78 14.34
C SER A 175 -8.72 0.70 14.18
N TRP A 176 -8.85 0.15 12.96
CA TRP A 176 -9.68 -1.00 12.66
C TRP A 176 -8.98 -2.34 12.90
N GLY A 177 -7.75 -2.30 13.41
CA GLY A 177 -6.95 -3.47 13.77
C GLY A 177 -6.26 -4.13 12.59
N PHE A 178 -6.18 -3.51 11.41
CA PHE A 178 -5.47 -4.08 10.27
C PHE A 178 -3.97 -3.79 10.34
N ASN A 179 -3.17 -4.72 9.81
CA ASN A 179 -1.70 -4.69 9.90
C ASN A 179 -1.03 -4.94 8.53
N LEU A 180 -1.79 -4.87 7.44
CA LEU A 180 -1.31 -5.00 6.08
C LEU A 180 -1.93 -3.94 5.16
N LEU A 181 -1.14 -3.46 4.20
CA LEU A 181 -1.57 -2.72 3.02
C LEU A 181 -0.91 -3.37 1.79
N ARG A 182 -1.72 -3.94 0.89
CA ARG A 182 -1.25 -4.41 -0.43
C ARG A 182 -1.30 -3.22 -1.38
N ILE A 183 -0.13 -2.73 -1.77
CA ILE A 183 0.01 -1.55 -2.62
C ILE A 183 0.18 -2.03 -4.06
N ARG A 184 -0.82 -1.75 -4.89
CA ARG A 184 -0.86 -2.05 -6.32
C ARG A 184 -0.11 -0.96 -7.08
N ILE A 185 1.14 -1.23 -7.44
CA ILE A 185 2.04 -0.36 -8.20
C ILE A 185 1.56 -0.26 -9.63
N ASP A 186 1.37 0.96 -10.11
CA ASP A 186 1.03 1.28 -11.48
C ASP A 186 2.19 0.99 -12.44
N GLY A 187 1.95 0.14 -13.44
CA GLY A 187 2.96 -0.22 -14.42
C GLY A 187 3.44 0.93 -15.33
N PHE A 188 2.62 1.91 -15.63
CA PHE A 188 3.03 3.03 -16.49
C PHE A 188 3.88 4.02 -15.71
N LEU A 189 3.35 4.53 -14.60
CA LEU A 189 3.94 5.60 -13.81
C LEU A 189 5.22 5.18 -13.09
N SER A 190 5.32 3.90 -12.72
CA SER A 190 6.53 3.33 -12.11
C SER A 190 7.70 3.17 -13.08
N GLY A 191 7.46 3.33 -14.39
CA GLY A 191 8.44 3.08 -15.44
C GLY A 191 8.56 1.60 -15.83
N TRP A 192 7.56 0.76 -15.52
CA TRP A 192 7.53 -0.63 -15.99
C TRP A 192 7.34 -0.73 -17.51
N GLY A 193 6.71 0.26 -18.16
CA GLY A 193 6.63 0.34 -19.62
C GLY A 193 8.02 0.28 -20.29
N ARG A 194 8.17 -0.52 -21.36
CA ARG A 194 9.47 -0.72 -22.03
C ARG A 194 10.04 0.61 -22.54
N GLY A 195 11.17 1.03 -22.00
CA GLY A 195 11.83 2.28 -22.38
C GLY A 195 11.23 3.52 -21.71
N SER A 196 10.21 3.34 -20.89
CA SER A 196 9.68 4.39 -20.01
C SER A 196 10.63 4.61 -18.85
N ARG A 197 10.64 5.85 -18.33
CA ARG A 197 11.22 6.15 -17.03
C ARG A 197 10.07 6.27 -16.04
N ALA A 198 10.32 5.94 -14.79
CA ALA A 198 9.39 6.30 -13.74
C ALA A 198 9.12 7.81 -13.78
N GLU A 199 7.90 8.20 -13.46
CA GLU A 199 7.61 9.61 -13.25
C GLU A 199 8.49 10.18 -12.13
N PRO A 200 9.00 11.41 -12.27
CA PRO A 200 9.77 12.05 -11.20
C PRO A 200 8.97 12.06 -9.89
N GLY A 201 9.54 11.51 -8.81
CA GLY A 201 8.90 11.48 -7.49
C GLY A 201 8.02 10.26 -7.22
N TYR A 202 7.74 9.40 -8.20
CA TYR A 202 6.84 8.24 -8.03
C TYR A 202 7.33 7.29 -6.92
N TRP A 203 8.62 6.91 -6.98
CA TRP A 203 9.22 5.99 -6.03
C TRP A 203 9.47 6.63 -4.67
N GLU A 204 9.72 7.95 -4.63
CA GLU A 204 9.87 8.71 -3.40
C GLU A 204 8.52 8.83 -2.67
N ASN A 205 7.43 9.08 -3.40
CA ASN A 205 6.10 9.09 -2.82
C ASN A 205 5.67 7.70 -2.33
N LEU A 206 6.04 6.63 -3.05
CA LEU A 206 5.82 5.26 -2.56
C LEU A 206 6.58 4.99 -1.25
N ASP A 207 7.84 5.44 -1.12
CA ASP A 207 8.58 5.36 0.15
C ASP A 207 7.83 6.04 1.29
N HIS A 208 7.20 7.18 1.03
CA HIS A 208 6.39 7.91 2.02
C HIS A 208 5.15 7.12 2.43
N VAL A 209 4.39 6.58 1.49
CA VAL A 209 3.20 5.76 1.78
C VAL A 209 3.59 4.54 2.62
N ILE A 210 4.69 3.86 2.30
CA ILE A 210 5.21 2.73 3.07
C ILE A 210 5.64 3.18 4.48
N ALA A 211 6.37 4.29 4.59
CA ALA A 211 6.82 4.82 5.86
C ALA A 211 5.63 5.21 6.76
N ASP A 212 4.60 5.83 6.20
CA ASP A 212 3.37 6.19 6.90
C ASP A 212 2.65 4.93 7.40
N ALA A 213 2.46 3.92 6.54
CA ALA A 213 1.92 2.63 6.96
C ALA A 213 2.72 2.03 8.13
N ASN A 214 4.06 2.01 8.02
CA ASN A 214 4.93 1.44 9.04
C ASN A 214 4.88 2.21 10.38
N ARG A 215 4.66 3.54 10.39
CA ARG A 215 4.44 4.32 11.63
C ARG A 215 3.22 3.87 12.42
N HIS A 216 2.24 3.26 11.75
CA HIS A 216 1.03 2.72 12.38
C HIS A 216 1.10 1.21 12.62
N GLY A 217 2.25 0.59 12.34
CA GLY A 217 2.46 -0.85 12.52
C GLY A 217 1.83 -1.70 11.42
N ILE A 218 1.61 -1.10 10.24
CA ILE A 218 1.06 -1.75 9.05
C ILE A 218 2.24 -2.14 8.15
N TYR A 219 2.29 -3.40 7.73
CA TYR A 219 3.23 -3.89 6.72
C TYR A 219 2.74 -3.50 5.32
N ALA A 220 3.68 -3.19 4.42
CA ALA A 220 3.40 -3.00 3.00
C ALA A 220 3.73 -4.30 2.24
N MET A 221 2.82 -4.75 1.37
CA MET A 221 3.08 -5.77 0.36
C MET A 221 3.00 -5.09 -1.00
N LEU A 222 4.06 -5.18 -1.80
CA LEU A 222 4.12 -4.50 -3.09
C LEU A 222 3.63 -5.43 -4.17
N SER A 223 2.60 -5.02 -4.90
CA SER A 223 2.00 -5.77 -6.00
C SER A 223 2.24 -5.04 -7.32
N THR A 224 2.86 -5.66 -8.32
CA THR A 224 3.03 -5.05 -9.65
C THR A 224 1.77 -5.30 -10.49
N VAL A 225 1.11 -4.21 -10.89
CA VAL A 225 -0.18 -4.26 -11.60
C VAL A 225 -0.07 -3.67 -12.99
N THR A 226 -0.70 -4.35 -13.95
CA THR A 226 -0.75 -3.97 -15.36
C THR A 226 -1.93 -3.03 -15.70
N ASP A 227 -2.89 -2.89 -14.79
CA ASP A 227 -4.26 -2.42 -15.09
C ASP A 227 -4.50 -0.91 -14.86
N SER A 228 -3.62 0.00 -15.30
CA SER A 228 -4.01 1.42 -15.39
C SER A 228 -4.83 1.66 -16.67
N GLU A 229 -5.80 2.58 -16.70
CA GLU A 229 -6.67 2.81 -17.88
C GLU A 229 -5.87 3.15 -19.17
N GLU A 230 -4.69 3.75 -19.02
CA GLU A 230 -3.74 4.00 -20.10
C GLU A 230 -2.85 2.78 -20.39
N ALA A 231 -2.51 1.98 -19.37
CA ALA A 231 -1.91 0.67 -19.58
C ALA A 231 -2.89 -0.33 -20.21
N ALA A 232 -4.21 -0.20 -20.03
CA ALA A 232 -5.23 -0.94 -20.75
C ALA A 232 -5.25 -0.60 -22.26
N GLN A 233 -4.66 0.54 -22.66
CA GLN A 233 -4.37 0.85 -24.07
C GLN A 233 -2.98 0.39 -24.52
N ALA A 234 -2.01 0.26 -23.60
CA ALA A 234 -0.70 -0.35 -23.84
C ALA A 234 -0.71 -1.90 -23.74
N ASP A 235 -1.78 -2.47 -23.18
CA ASP A 235 -2.19 -3.88 -23.11
C ASP A 235 -2.68 -4.32 -24.48
N SER A 236 -1.78 -4.21 -25.46
CA SER A 236 -1.75 -5.32 -26.39
C SER A 236 -1.38 -6.52 -25.54
N LYS A 237 -2.28 -7.51 -25.48
CA LYS A 237 -1.98 -8.89 -25.12
C LYS A 237 -0.56 -9.29 -25.57
N ALA A 238 -0.09 -8.80 -26.72
CA ALA A 238 1.27 -8.99 -27.22
C ALA A 238 2.42 -8.50 -26.30
N MET A 239 2.26 -7.41 -25.54
CA MET A 239 3.25 -6.94 -24.57
C MET A 239 3.33 -7.89 -23.36
N GLU A 240 2.17 -8.31 -22.88
CA GLU A 240 2.04 -9.30 -21.80
C GLU A 240 2.56 -10.69 -22.23
N GLU A 241 2.22 -11.13 -23.44
CA GLU A 241 2.79 -12.35 -24.04
C GLU A 241 4.32 -12.21 -24.21
N ALA A 242 4.83 -11.01 -24.55
CA ALA A 242 6.26 -10.76 -24.74
C ALA A 242 7.06 -10.73 -23.44
N LYS A 243 6.50 -10.28 -22.30
CA LYS A 243 7.23 -10.31 -21.01
C LYS A 243 7.47 -11.74 -20.52
N PHE A 244 6.62 -12.71 -20.90
CA PHE A 244 6.83 -14.12 -20.58
C PHE A 244 7.79 -14.85 -21.53
N ALA A 245 7.99 -14.32 -22.73
CA ALA A 245 8.94 -14.87 -23.67
C ALA A 245 10.38 -14.63 -23.19
N LYS A 246 10.92 -15.61 -22.44
CA LYS A 246 12.29 -15.57 -21.90
C LYS A 246 13.31 -15.22 -22.97
N GLY A 247 14.21 -14.29 -22.66
CA GLY A 247 15.28 -13.86 -23.57
C GLY A 247 14.87 -12.74 -24.53
N THR A 248 13.61 -12.31 -24.53
CA THR A 248 13.22 -11.09 -25.24
C THR A 248 13.64 -9.84 -24.46
N ALA A 249 13.68 -8.70 -25.16
CA ALA A 249 13.94 -7.40 -24.53
C ALA A 249 12.85 -6.99 -23.53
N ALA A 250 11.59 -7.41 -23.74
CA ALA A 250 10.48 -7.13 -22.84
C ALA A 250 10.62 -7.90 -21.52
N ASN A 251 10.85 -9.21 -21.60
CA ASN A 251 11.16 -10.05 -20.43
C ASN A 251 12.36 -9.51 -19.62
N ALA A 252 13.47 -9.21 -20.30
CA ALA A 252 14.66 -8.69 -19.63
C ALA A 252 14.44 -7.29 -19.00
N TRP A 253 13.56 -6.47 -19.59
CA TRP A 253 13.18 -5.18 -19.03
C TRP A 253 12.37 -5.35 -17.75
N TRP A 254 11.33 -6.19 -17.79
CA TRP A 254 10.49 -6.48 -16.65
C TRP A 254 11.28 -7.07 -15.47
N VAL A 255 12.13 -8.06 -15.70
CA VAL A 255 12.99 -8.64 -14.63
C VAL A 255 13.91 -7.57 -14.01
N ARG A 256 14.41 -6.61 -14.80
CA ARG A 256 15.19 -5.48 -14.27
C ARG A 256 14.36 -4.49 -13.47
N PHE A 257 13.12 -4.22 -13.89
CA PHE A 257 12.18 -3.40 -13.15
C PHE A 257 11.94 -4.00 -11.75
N GLU A 258 11.57 -5.29 -11.70
CA GLU A 258 11.34 -6.01 -10.44
C GLU A 258 12.60 -6.02 -9.56
N ALA A 259 13.78 -6.31 -10.14
CA ALA A 259 15.05 -6.27 -9.41
C ALA A 259 15.38 -4.87 -8.85
N THR A 260 14.92 -3.80 -9.51
CA THR A 260 15.10 -2.42 -9.03
C THR A 260 14.23 -2.16 -7.80
N MET A 261 12.95 -2.56 -7.85
CA MET A 261 12.05 -2.50 -6.69
C MET A 261 12.60 -3.34 -5.53
N PHE A 262 12.98 -4.59 -5.78
CA PHE A 262 13.56 -5.47 -4.76
C PHE A 262 14.79 -4.83 -4.10
N SER A 263 15.69 -4.25 -4.90
CA SER A 263 16.91 -3.60 -4.40
C SER A 263 16.59 -2.40 -3.49
N ARG A 264 15.62 -1.56 -3.90
CA ARG A 264 15.19 -0.37 -3.15
C ARG A 264 14.68 -0.74 -1.76
N TYR A 265 13.82 -1.75 -1.67
CA TYR A 265 13.17 -2.14 -0.42
C TYR A 265 13.84 -3.28 0.34
N ARG A 266 14.92 -3.89 -0.19
CA ARG A 266 15.64 -5.02 0.43
C ARG A 266 15.93 -4.86 1.92
N LYS A 267 16.13 -3.64 2.43
CA LYS A 267 16.46 -3.35 3.84
C LYS A 267 15.27 -2.91 4.71
N TRP A 268 14.05 -2.87 4.18
CA TRP A 268 12.87 -2.33 4.85
C TRP A 268 12.05 -3.46 5.49
N PRO A 269 12.17 -3.73 6.80
CA PRO A 269 11.39 -4.80 7.44
C PRO A 269 9.88 -4.55 7.43
N GLY A 270 9.46 -3.31 7.21
CA GLY A 270 8.06 -2.95 7.05
C GLY A 270 7.49 -3.23 5.66
N VAL A 271 8.31 -3.63 4.70
CA VAL A 271 7.87 -4.31 3.47
C VAL A 271 7.87 -5.81 3.78
N VAL A 272 6.71 -6.47 3.72
CA VAL A 272 6.64 -7.91 4.02
C VAL A 272 7.15 -8.74 2.83
N GLY A 273 6.92 -8.26 1.61
CA GLY A 273 7.31 -8.98 0.41
C GLY A 273 6.68 -8.44 -0.85
N TYR A 274 6.79 -9.24 -1.90
CA TYR A 274 6.46 -8.84 -3.26
C TYR A 274 5.51 -9.85 -3.90
N ASP A 275 4.47 -9.30 -4.50
CA ASP A 275 3.52 -9.95 -5.39
C ASP A 275 3.80 -9.40 -6.79
N THR A 276 4.62 -10.09 -7.56
CA THR A 276 5.26 -9.50 -8.75
C THR A 276 4.40 -9.60 -10.01
N MET A 277 3.22 -10.20 -9.92
CA MET A 277 2.38 -10.56 -11.07
C MET A 277 0.91 -10.57 -10.66
N ASN A 278 0.22 -9.47 -10.89
CA ASN A 278 -1.20 -9.32 -10.62
C ASN A 278 -2.05 -9.71 -11.85
N GLU A 279 -2.99 -10.65 -11.71
CA GLU A 279 -4.06 -10.92 -12.70
C GLU A 279 -3.62 -11.19 -14.15
N ASP A 280 -2.60 -12.02 -14.37
CA ASP A 280 -2.24 -12.31 -15.75
C ASP A 280 -3.25 -13.28 -16.42
N ASP A 281 -4.06 -12.73 -17.31
CA ASP A 281 -5.07 -13.42 -18.12
C ASP A 281 -4.66 -13.53 -19.61
N SER A 282 -3.37 -13.37 -19.92
CA SER A 282 -2.86 -13.26 -21.30
C SER A 282 -2.99 -14.54 -22.12
N PHE A 283 -3.08 -15.72 -21.48
CA PHE A 283 -3.39 -16.97 -22.18
C PHE A 283 -4.41 -17.79 -21.38
N PRO A 284 -5.07 -18.79 -21.99
CA PRO A 284 -5.95 -19.68 -21.25
C PRO A 284 -5.22 -20.29 -20.04
N PRO A 285 -5.85 -20.33 -18.84
CA PRO A 285 -5.19 -20.70 -17.57
C PRO A 285 -4.27 -21.92 -17.65
N PRO A 286 -4.67 -23.01 -18.37
CA PRO A 286 -3.81 -24.17 -18.51
C PRO A 286 -2.42 -23.92 -19.13
N ILE A 287 -2.37 -23.02 -20.10
CA ILE A 287 -1.18 -22.77 -20.90
C ILE A 287 -0.29 -21.75 -20.20
N ILE A 288 -0.91 -20.67 -19.70
CA ILE A 288 -0.22 -19.58 -19.02
C ILE A 288 0.55 -20.05 -17.79
N ASP A 289 -0.08 -20.81 -16.88
CA ASP A 289 0.57 -21.14 -15.62
C ASP A 289 1.81 -22.01 -15.79
N ARG A 290 1.72 -23.01 -16.67
CA ARG A 290 2.80 -23.98 -16.85
C ARG A 290 3.90 -23.49 -17.77
N GLN A 291 3.54 -22.87 -18.90
CA GLN A 291 4.51 -22.53 -19.93
C GLN A 291 5.13 -21.15 -19.72
N PHE A 292 4.43 -20.27 -19.01
CA PHE A 292 4.77 -18.86 -18.92
C PHE A 292 4.96 -18.39 -17.48
N MET A 293 3.95 -18.48 -16.61
CA MET A 293 4.04 -17.94 -15.25
C MET A 293 5.00 -18.72 -14.35
N GLY A 294 4.99 -20.05 -14.36
CA GLY A 294 5.95 -20.86 -13.60
C GLY A 294 7.40 -20.46 -13.87
N PRO A 295 7.88 -20.52 -15.13
CA PRO A 295 9.22 -20.05 -15.51
C PRO A 295 9.47 -18.57 -15.23
N ALA A 296 8.42 -17.74 -15.17
CA ALA A 296 8.54 -16.33 -14.84
C ALA A 296 8.75 -16.11 -13.34
N HIS A 297 7.97 -16.80 -12.48
CA HIS A 297 8.20 -16.81 -11.04
C HIS A 297 9.60 -17.32 -10.69
N GLU A 298 10.10 -18.36 -11.36
CA GLU A 298 11.48 -18.83 -11.18
C GLU A 298 12.52 -17.74 -11.53
N GLN A 299 12.28 -16.95 -12.59
CA GLN A 299 13.17 -15.86 -12.99
C GLN A 299 13.13 -14.70 -11.99
N LEU A 300 11.96 -14.34 -11.48
CA LEU A 300 11.79 -13.25 -10.52
C LEU A 300 12.32 -13.63 -9.14
N ASP A 301 12.07 -14.87 -8.69
CA ASP A 301 12.70 -15.38 -7.48
C ASP A 301 14.23 -15.42 -7.65
N ALA A 302 14.75 -15.89 -8.78
CA ALA A 302 16.19 -15.82 -9.04
C ALA A 302 16.72 -14.37 -9.02
N ALA A 303 15.97 -13.40 -9.54
CA ALA A 303 16.34 -11.98 -9.45
C ALA A 303 16.35 -11.49 -7.99
N LEU A 304 15.34 -11.84 -7.20
CA LEU A 304 15.24 -11.50 -5.78
C LEU A 304 16.38 -12.14 -4.96
N ARG A 305 16.52 -13.47 -5.05
CA ARG A 305 17.42 -14.27 -4.22
C ARG A 305 18.86 -14.24 -4.68
N ASN A 306 19.13 -14.27 -5.98
CA ASN A 306 20.51 -14.39 -6.51
C ASN A 306 21.10 -13.06 -6.96
N GLN A 307 20.35 -12.25 -7.71
CA GLN A 307 20.84 -10.95 -8.20
C GLN A 307 20.84 -9.89 -7.08
N VAL A 308 19.70 -9.71 -6.41
CA VAL A 308 19.52 -8.71 -5.35
C VAL A 308 20.01 -9.21 -3.99
N ARG A 309 20.17 -10.53 -3.83
CA ARG A 309 20.62 -11.19 -2.60
C ARG A 309 19.72 -10.89 -1.41
N ASP A 310 18.42 -10.90 -1.64
CA ASP A 310 17.41 -10.76 -0.59
C ASP A 310 16.91 -12.14 -0.15
N SER A 311 17.23 -12.55 1.07
CA SER A 311 16.77 -13.82 1.64
C SER A 311 15.67 -13.64 2.69
N ARG A 312 15.10 -12.43 2.84
CA ARG A 312 14.23 -12.08 3.99
C ARG A 312 12.81 -11.77 3.59
N HIS A 313 12.62 -11.03 2.49
CA HIS A 313 11.28 -10.72 2.01
C HIS A 313 10.57 -11.97 1.50
N ILE A 314 9.26 -12.01 1.69
CA ILE A 314 8.41 -13.10 1.24
C ILE A 314 8.10 -12.92 -0.25
N TYR A 315 8.14 -14.02 -1.01
CA TYR A 315 7.68 -14.04 -2.39
C TYR A 315 6.22 -14.51 -2.45
N PHE A 316 5.30 -13.62 -2.80
CA PHE A 316 3.87 -13.93 -2.93
C PHE A 316 3.60 -14.36 -4.36
N GLN A 317 3.40 -15.65 -4.58
CA GLN A 317 3.23 -16.26 -5.89
C GLN A 317 1.74 -16.36 -6.23
N GLU A 318 1.23 -15.48 -7.08
CA GLU A 318 -0.12 -15.62 -7.64
C GLU A 318 -0.16 -16.74 -8.69
N PRO A 319 -1.29 -17.47 -8.82
CA PRO A 319 -1.58 -18.28 -10.00
C PRO A 319 -2.10 -17.42 -11.16
N SER A 320 -2.22 -17.99 -12.36
CA SER A 320 -2.89 -17.31 -13.47
C SER A 320 -4.37 -17.09 -13.20
N GLY A 321 -4.82 -15.89 -13.56
CA GLY A 321 -6.20 -15.45 -13.53
C GLY A 321 -6.93 -15.57 -12.20
N TRP A 322 -8.23 -15.31 -12.28
CA TRP A 322 -9.14 -15.41 -11.14
C TRP A 322 -9.63 -16.83 -10.93
N SER A 323 -9.82 -17.21 -9.67
CA SER A 323 -10.59 -18.40 -9.29
C SER A 323 -12.05 -18.41 -9.80
N TYR A 324 -12.56 -17.28 -10.33
CA TYR A 324 -13.94 -17.13 -10.82
C TYR A 324 -14.18 -17.58 -12.27
N TRP A 325 -13.21 -17.51 -13.19
CA TRP A 325 -13.46 -17.68 -14.63
C TRP A 325 -13.74 -19.11 -15.07
N GLY A 326 -13.91 -20.05 -14.13
CA GLY A 326 -14.00 -21.45 -14.48
C GLY A 326 -12.79 -21.85 -15.30
N ALA A 327 -11.58 -21.44 -14.86
CA ALA A 327 -10.35 -22.16 -15.13
C ALA A 327 -10.58 -23.58 -14.61
N GLN A 328 -11.34 -24.35 -15.39
CA GLN A 328 -11.89 -25.62 -14.98
C GLN A 328 -10.68 -26.46 -14.70
N PHE A 329 -10.59 -26.82 -13.41
CA PHE A 329 -9.74 -27.80 -12.77
C PHE A 329 -9.64 -29.07 -13.61
N THR A 330 -8.99 -28.99 -14.75
CA THR A 330 -8.70 -30.12 -15.57
C THR A 330 -7.48 -30.71 -14.93
N ARG A 331 -7.75 -31.66 -14.03
CA ARG A 331 -6.75 -32.63 -13.61
C ARG A 331 -6.24 -33.29 -14.87
N ILE A 332 -5.17 -32.76 -15.44
CA ILE A 332 -4.56 -33.31 -16.65
C ILE A 332 -4.15 -34.73 -16.27
N PRO A 333 -4.74 -35.80 -16.84
CA PRO A 333 -4.41 -37.15 -16.44
C PRO A 333 -2.91 -37.41 -16.66
N GLY A 334 -2.18 -37.70 -15.58
CA GLY A 334 -0.73 -37.91 -15.59
C GLY A 334 -0.11 -37.71 -14.20
N PRO A 335 1.14 -38.14 -13.96
CA PRO A 335 1.80 -38.03 -12.65
C PRO A 335 2.06 -36.58 -12.20
N THR A 336 1.80 -35.59 -13.06
CA THR A 336 2.01 -34.15 -12.85
C THR A 336 0.71 -33.32 -12.97
N GLY A 337 -0.44 -33.99 -12.89
CA GLY A 337 -1.73 -33.44 -13.30
C GLY A 337 -2.46 -32.56 -12.30
N LEU A 338 -2.15 -31.27 -12.25
CA LEU A 338 -3.04 -30.08 -12.10
C LEU A 338 -2.16 -28.81 -12.20
N MET A 339 -2.73 -27.73 -12.76
CA MET A 339 -2.07 -26.43 -12.96
C MET A 339 -2.26 -25.53 -11.73
N ASN A 340 -1.49 -24.44 -11.65
CA ASN A 340 -1.58 -23.36 -10.65
C ASN A 340 -0.79 -23.60 -9.35
N GLY A 341 0.48 -24.02 -9.49
CA GLY A 341 1.33 -24.24 -8.32
C GLY A 341 2.73 -24.75 -8.61
N VAL A 342 3.50 -24.06 -9.47
CA VAL A 342 4.90 -24.47 -9.68
C VAL A 342 5.67 -24.26 -8.38
N ASP A 343 6.22 -25.33 -7.83
CA ASP A 343 7.20 -25.25 -6.76
C ASP A 343 8.50 -24.67 -7.33
N ILE A 344 8.73 -23.39 -7.07
CA ILE A 344 9.95 -22.69 -7.48
C ILE A 344 11.12 -22.87 -6.49
N GLY A 345 10.94 -23.68 -5.44
CA GLY A 345 11.99 -24.04 -4.49
C GLY A 345 12.32 -22.99 -3.42
N ASP A 346 11.71 -21.81 -3.44
CA ASP A 346 11.95 -20.77 -2.42
C ASP A 346 11.29 -21.14 -1.08
N PRO A 347 12.07 -21.33 0.01
CA PRO A 347 11.53 -21.64 1.32
C PRO A 347 10.73 -20.50 1.96
N ASN A 348 10.85 -19.26 1.47
CA ASN A 348 10.16 -18.08 1.98
C ASN A 348 9.10 -17.54 1.01
N ARG A 349 8.48 -18.43 0.21
CA ARG A 349 7.33 -18.08 -0.64
C ARG A 349 5.99 -18.47 -0.02
N VAL A 350 4.93 -17.83 -0.49
CA VAL A 350 3.54 -18.20 -0.20
C VAL A 350 2.75 -18.26 -1.50
N PHE A 351 1.79 -19.19 -1.56
CA PHE A 351 0.83 -19.26 -2.66
C PHE A 351 -0.27 -18.24 -2.40
N CYS A 352 -0.49 -17.37 -3.38
CA CYS A 352 -1.21 -16.12 -3.19
C CYS A 352 -2.37 -15.93 -4.17
N PRO A 353 -3.44 -16.74 -4.12
CA PRO A 353 -4.54 -16.59 -5.05
C PRO A 353 -5.37 -15.34 -4.73
N LYS A 354 -6.05 -14.88 -5.77
CA LYS A 354 -7.22 -14.01 -5.64
C LYS A 354 -8.47 -14.86 -5.47
N TRP A 355 -9.33 -14.40 -4.59
CA TRP A 355 -10.50 -15.13 -4.20
C TRP A 355 -11.75 -14.27 -4.29
N LEU A 356 -12.60 -14.58 -5.27
CA LEU A 356 -13.95 -14.04 -5.34
C LEU A 356 -14.89 -14.92 -4.51
N ALA A 357 -15.03 -14.59 -3.23
CA ALA A 357 -15.87 -15.29 -2.28
C ALA A 357 -17.36 -14.95 -2.51
N ASN A 358 -17.91 -15.34 -3.67
CA ASN A 358 -19.33 -15.20 -4.01
C ASN A 358 -20.08 -16.55 -4.00
N GLY A 359 -19.36 -17.67 -3.83
CA GLY A 359 -19.89 -19.02 -3.77
C GLY A 359 -19.91 -19.57 -2.34
N ASP A 360 -19.75 -20.89 -2.20
CA ASP A 360 -19.53 -21.52 -0.91
C ASP A 360 -18.09 -21.21 -0.46
N SER A 361 -17.98 -20.27 0.47
CA SER A 361 -16.68 -19.78 0.91
C SER A 361 -15.76 -20.88 1.45
N SER A 362 -16.32 -21.92 2.05
CA SER A 362 -15.54 -23.02 2.64
C SER A 362 -15.02 -23.95 1.57
N SER A 363 -15.83 -24.26 0.56
CA SER A 363 -15.44 -25.09 -0.58
C SER A 363 -14.42 -24.39 -1.48
N ASP A 364 -14.61 -23.10 -1.75
CA ASP A 364 -13.71 -22.31 -2.59
C ASP A 364 -12.31 -22.24 -1.95
N LEU A 365 -12.24 -21.82 -0.68
CA LEU A 365 -10.97 -21.78 0.05
C LEU A 365 -10.37 -23.18 0.28
N ALA A 366 -11.20 -24.23 0.27
CA ALA A 366 -10.72 -25.60 0.26
C ALA A 366 -9.91 -25.95 -0.97
N THR A 367 -10.39 -25.51 -2.12
CA THR A 367 -9.74 -25.66 -3.40
C THR A 367 -8.42 -24.88 -3.44
N ASP A 368 -8.41 -23.64 -2.97
CA ASP A 368 -7.18 -22.83 -2.88
C ASP A 368 -6.11 -23.48 -1.99
N GLY A 369 -6.52 -24.09 -0.88
CA GLY A 369 -5.57 -24.81 -0.01
C GLY A 369 -5.01 -26.08 -0.65
N LEU A 370 -5.76 -26.74 -1.53
CA LEU A 370 -5.23 -27.87 -2.31
C LEU A 370 -4.17 -27.38 -3.32
N MET A 371 -4.38 -26.23 -3.96
CA MET A 371 -3.41 -25.63 -4.88
C MET A 371 -2.14 -25.20 -4.14
N ALA A 372 -2.29 -24.56 -2.98
CA ALA A 372 -1.16 -24.23 -2.11
C ALA A 372 -0.35 -25.48 -1.70
N ALA A 373 -1.03 -26.55 -1.28
CA ALA A 373 -0.37 -27.80 -0.91
C ALA A 373 0.34 -28.46 -2.10
N GLN A 374 -0.26 -28.46 -3.30
CA GLN A 374 0.35 -28.94 -4.53
C GLN A 374 1.56 -28.12 -4.93
N SER A 375 1.49 -26.80 -4.70
CA SER A 375 2.60 -25.91 -4.92
C SER A 375 3.64 -25.96 -3.82
N ASN A 376 3.51 -26.81 -2.78
CA ASN A 376 4.43 -26.88 -1.64
C ASN A 376 4.65 -25.52 -0.94
N ALA A 377 3.62 -24.67 -0.95
CA ALA A 377 3.62 -23.38 -0.30
C ALA A 377 2.38 -23.23 0.59
N PRO A 378 2.45 -22.40 1.64
CA PRO A 378 1.27 -22.08 2.43
C PRO A 378 0.37 -21.12 1.68
N LEU A 379 -0.87 -21.03 2.12
CA LEU A 379 -1.89 -20.19 1.52
C LEU A 379 -1.94 -18.81 2.18
N PHE A 380 -1.98 -17.77 1.37
CA PHE A 380 -2.30 -16.40 1.73
C PHE A 380 -3.26 -15.83 0.68
N ILE A 381 -4.32 -15.09 1.05
CA ILE A 381 -5.21 -14.52 0.03
C ILE A 381 -4.70 -13.14 -0.37
N CYS A 382 -4.06 -13.04 -1.55
CA CYS A 382 -3.54 -11.76 -2.06
C CYS A 382 -4.65 -10.74 -2.18
N GLU A 383 -5.83 -11.17 -2.63
CA GLU A 383 -6.94 -10.27 -2.88
C GLU A 383 -8.28 -10.99 -2.68
N LEU A 384 -9.05 -10.55 -1.69
CA LEU A 384 -10.39 -11.04 -1.38
C LEU A 384 -11.42 -10.10 -1.97
N TRP A 385 -12.33 -10.66 -2.78
CA TRP A 385 -13.48 -10.00 -3.36
C TRP A 385 -14.79 -10.57 -2.87
N ILE A 386 -15.76 -9.69 -2.67
CA ILE A 386 -17.16 -10.03 -2.41
C ILE A 386 -17.98 -8.98 -3.14
N THR A 387 -18.51 -9.32 -4.31
CA THR A 387 -19.14 -8.36 -5.23
C THR A 387 -20.66 -8.45 -5.24
N LYS A 388 -21.23 -9.52 -4.70
CA LYS A 388 -22.68 -9.74 -4.68
C LYS A 388 -23.14 -10.61 -3.53
N THR A 389 -24.45 -10.66 -3.36
CA THR A 389 -25.16 -11.75 -2.67
C THR A 389 -24.76 -13.07 -3.32
N GLY A 390 -24.10 -13.93 -2.56
CA GLY A 390 -23.66 -15.25 -3.00
C GLY A 390 -24.61 -16.36 -2.55
N SER A 391 -24.16 -17.62 -2.65
CA SER A 391 -24.91 -18.75 -2.08
C SER A 391 -25.02 -18.70 -0.56
N ASP A 392 -24.12 -17.96 0.11
CA ASP A 392 -24.09 -17.83 1.57
C ASP A 392 -25.03 -16.71 2.10
N GLY A 393 -25.79 -16.04 1.22
CA GLY A 393 -26.77 -15.01 1.59
C GLY A 393 -26.32 -13.59 1.23
N THR A 394 -26.60 -12.62 2.10
CA THR A 394 -26.26 -11.20 1.84
C THR A 394 -24.75 -10.99 1.73
N THR A 395 -24.30 -9.86 1.19
CA THR A 395 -22.86 -9.48 1.20
C THR A 395 -22.24 -9.56 2.60
N ILE A 396 -23.03 -9.27 3.66
CA ILE A 396 -22.60 -9.40 5.05
C ILE A 396 -22.44 -10.86 5.45
N ASP A 397 -23.38 -11.74 5.08
CA ASP A 397 -23.30 -13.17 5.40
C ASP A 397 -22.15 -13.84 4.66
N GLN A 398 -21.96 -13.47 3.39
CA GLN A 398 -20.82 -13.89 2.58
C GLN A 398 -19.49 -13.42 3.19
N GLN A 399 -19.42 -12.17 3.67
CA GLN A 399 -18.24 -11.66 4.39
C GLN A 399 -17.94 -12.47 5.64
N ARG A 400 -18.96 -12.91 6.38
CA ARG A 400 -18.81 -13.77 7.57
C ARG A 400 -18.36 -15.18 7.19
N ALA A 401 -18.95 -15.77 6.15
CA ALA A 401 -18.59 -17.07 5.65
C ALA A 401 -17.13 -17.11 5.18
N ALA A 402 -16.70 -16.12 4.40
CA ALA A 402 -15.33 -15.98 3.95
C ALA A 402 -14.34 -15.88 5.13
N LEU A 403 -14.67 -15.04 6.12
CA LEU A 403 -13.84 -14.87 7.32
C LEU A 403 -13.77 -16.13 8.19
N ASN A 404 -14.84 -16.91 8.29
CA ASN A 404 -14.85 -18.19 8.99
C ASN A 404 -14.01 -19.23 8.26
N ALA A 405 -14.10 -19.27 6.93
CA ALA A 405 -13.27 -20.16 6.11
C ALA A 405 -11.78 -19.82 6.31
N MET A 406 -11.39 -18.54 6.26
CA MET A 406 -10.02 -18.09 6.52
C MET A 406 -9.53 -18.47 7.92
N ASP A 407 -10.35 -18.25 8.96
CA ASP A 407 -10.01 -18.64 10.34
C ASP A 407 -9.79 -20.14 10.50
N SER A 408 -10.64 -20.96 9.87
CA SER A 408 -10.56 -22.42 9.96
C SER A 408 -9.24 -22.99 9.42
N ARG A 409 -8.54 -22.20 8.59
CA ARG A 409 -7.27 -22.54 7.94
C ARG A 409 -6.11 -21.65 8.39
N LEU A 410 -6.35 -20.72 9.32
CA LEU A 410 -5.37 -19.73 9.80
C LEU A 410 -4.75 -18.91 8.66
N VAL A 411 -5.57 -18.51 7.68
CA VAL A 411 -5.13 -17.81 6.47
C VAL A 411 -5.34 -16.31 6.62
N GLY A 412 -4.29 -15.53 6.34
CA GLY A 412 -4.36 -14.08 6.20
C GLY A 412 -4.79 -13.63 4.80
N GLY A 413 -4.96 -12.33 4.61
CA GLY A 413 -5.24 -11.78 3.28
C GLY A 413 -5.55 -10.30 3.26
N ALA A 414 -5.65 -9.73 2.06
CA ALA A 414 -6.07 -8.35 1.84
C ALA A 414 -7.46 -8.30 1.18
N ARG A 415 -8.33 -7.39 1.63
CA ARG A 415 -9.65 -7.15 1.04
C ARG A 415 -9.55 -6.04 -0.01
N TYR A 416 -10.09 -6.30 -1.19
CA TYR A 416 -10.27 -5.28 -2.20
C TYR A 416 -11.46 -4.36 -1.84
N MET A 417 -11.31 -3.07 -1.59
CA MET A 417 -10.09 -2.23 -1.49
C MET A 417 -10.32 -1.10 -0.45
N TYR A 418 -9.30 -0.36 -0.01
CA TYR A 418 -9.50 0.70 1.00
C TYR A 418 -10.27 1.93 0.49
N THR A 419 -10.14 2.27 -0.79
CA THR A 419 -10.60 3.55 -1.38
C THR A 419 -12.14 3.72 -1.33
N PRO A 420 -12.64 4.96 -1.48
CA PRO A 420 -14.07 5.23 -1.62
C PRO A 420 -14.67 4.58 -2.88
N ASP A 421 -15.48 3.55 -2.69
CA ASP A 421 -16.18 2.84 -3.78
C ASP A 421 -17.50 2.27 -3.23
N ALA A 422 -18.63 2.61 -3.86
CA ALA A 422 -19.97 2.20 -3.40
C ALA A 422 -20.19 0.68 -3.39
N SER A 423 -19.43 -0.08 -4.17
CA SER A 423 -19.62 -1.50 -4.39
C SER A 423 -18.62 -2.36 -3.62
N ASN A 424 -17.34 -1.95 -3.57
CA ASN A 424 -16.26 -2.78 -3.05
C ASN A 424 -15.33 -2.07 -2.06
N GLY A 425 -15.43 -0.75 -1.92
CA GLY A 425 -14.56 0.04 -1.06
C GLY A 425 -14.81 -0.21 0.43
N ALA A 426 -13.74 -0.08 1.24
CA ALA A 426 -13.83 -0.01 2.69
C ALA A 426 -14.45 1.30 3.16
N LEU A 427 -14.46 2.30 2.26
CA LEU A 427 -15.10 3.59 2.43
C LEU A 427 -16.25 3.75 1.42
N THR A 428 -17.34 4.37 1.87
CA THR A 428 -18.39 4.91 1.01
C THR A 428 -17.92 6.22 0.37
N HIS A 429 -18.63 6.71 -0.66
CA HIS A 429 -18.26 7.95 -1.35
C HIS A 429 -18.20 9.20 -0.45
N ASP A 430 -18.92 9.20 0.67
CA ASP A 430 -18.86 10.26 1.69
C ASP A 430 -17.76 10.03 2.74
N GLY A 431 -16.90 9.03 2.55
CA GLY A 431 -15.75 8.72 3.40
C GLY A 431 -16.10 7.97 4.69
N HIS A 432 -17.34 7.53 4.87
CA HIS A 432 -17.74 6.66 5.98
C HIS A 432 -17.29 5.21 5.77
N ALA A 433 -17.18 4.45 6.85
CA ALA A 433 -16.91 3.02 6.78
C ALA A 433 -18.05 2.28 6.07
N ALA A 434 -17.70 1.40 5.12
CA ALA A 434 -18.67 0.57 4.45
C ALA A 434 -19.42 -0.37 5.43
N PRO A 435 -20.70 -0.71 5.18
CA PRO A 435 -21.51 -1.52 6.11
C PRO A 435 -20.94 -2.91 6.44
N TRP A 436 -20.13 -3.48 5.55
CA TRP A 436 -19.46 -4.77 5.77
C TRP A 436 -18.22 -4.67 6.66
N LEU A 437 -17.62 -3.48 6.77
CA LEU A 437 -16.35 -3.26 7.45
C LEU A 437 -16.35 -3.74 8.91
N PRO A 438 -17.41 -3.53 9.73
CA PRO A 438 -17.43 -4.05 11.10
C PRO A 438 -17.37 -5.58 11.20
N GLN A 439 -17.74 -6.32 10.14
CA GLN A 439 -17.56 -7.76 10.10
C GLN A 439 -16.10 -8.13 9.81
N TYR A 440 -15.45 -7.39 8.91
CA TYR A 440 -14.04 -7.58 8.55
C TYR A 440 -13.10 -7.17 9.69
N ALA A 441 -13.35 -6.01 10.30
CA ALA A 441 -12.69 -5.46 11.49
C ALA A 441 -13.20 -6.09 12.80
N ARG A 442 -13.45 -7.41 12.80
CA ARG A 442 -13.84 -8.18 13.99
C ARG A 442 -12.64 -8.50 14.88
N PRO A 443 -12.85 -8.93 16.14
CA PRO A 443 -11.76 -9.37 17.01
C PRO A 443 -10.93 -10.50 16.41
N TYR A 444 -9.59 -10.42 16.56
CA TYR A 444 -8.65 -11.46 16.15
C TYR A 444 -7.28 -11.29 16.85
N PRO A 445 -6.44 -12.34 16.92
CA PRO A 445 -5.07 -12.23 17.46
C PRO A 445 -4.14 -11.54 16.45
N GLU A 446 -3.75 -10.28 16.72
CA GLU A 446 -2.80 -9.54 15.89
C GLU A 446 -1.37 -10.06 16.08
N TRP A 447 -1.00 -10.38 17.32
CA TRP A 447 0.29 -10.95 17.69
C TRP A 447 0.11 -12.02 18.75
N ALA A 448 0.79 -13.15 18.62
CA ALA A 448 0.89 -14.17 19.65
C ALA A 448 2.32 -14.32 20.15
N GLY A 449 2.51 -14.38 21.47
CA GLY A 449 3.78 -14.70 22.15
C GLY A 449 4.26 -16.15 21.97
N GLY A 450 4.06 -16.71 20.78
CA GLY A 450 4.17 -18.11 20.38
C GLY A 450 3.26 -18.35 19.17
N THR A 451 2.79 -19.57 18.98
CA THR A 451 2.01 -19.96 17.79
C THR A 451 0.49 -19.82 17.99
N ILE A 452 -0.21 -19.37 16.95
CA ILE A 452 -1.68 -19.42 16.89
C ILE A 452 -2.08 -20.81 16.38
N LYS A 453 -2.89 -21.53 17.15
CA LYS A 453 -3.32 -22.91 16.83
C LYS A 453 -4.73 -22.99 16.25
N SER A 454 -5.59 -22.05 16.62
CA SER A 454 -6.95 -21.96 16.11
C SER A 454 -7.53 -20.58 16.36
N ILE A 455 -8.43 -20.15 15.49
CA ILE A 455 -9.24 -18.95 15.65
C ILE A 455 -10.69 -19.37 15.38
N GLY A 456 -11.61 -18.94 16.23
CA GLY A 456 -13.05 -19.07 15.99
C GLY A 456 -13.77 -17.83 16.47
N TYR A 457 -14.61 -17.25 15.62
CA TYR A 457 -15.43 -16.10 15.97
C TYR A 457 -16.90 -16.36 15.68
N ASP A 458 -17.72 -16.33 16.72
CA ASP A 458 -19.16 -16.35 16.59
C ASP A 458 -19.66 -14.91 16.39
N PHE A 459 -20.12 -14.59 15.18
CA PHE A 459 -20.63 -13.26 14.84
C PHE A 459 -21.92 -12.90 15.59
N GLY A 460 -22.78 -13.88 15.88
CA GLY A 460 -24.03 -13.67 16.58
C GLY A 460 -23.80 -13.40 18.07
N ALA A 461 -22.97 -14.22 18.71
CA ALA A 461 -22.59 -14.06 20.11
C ALA A 461 -21.48 -13.00 20.33
N ARG A 462 -20.88 -12.48 19.25
CA ARG A 462 -19.69 -11.62 19.26
C ARG A 462 -18.57 -12.21 20.13
N LYS A 463 -18.33 -13.50 19.99
CA LYS A 463 -17.42 -14.27 20.86
C LYS A 463 -16.22 -14.77 20.06
N LEU A 464 -15.04 -14.32 20.44
CA LEU A 464 -13.76 -14.84 19.93
C LEU A 464 -13.23 -15.92 20.87
N VAL A 465 -12.78 -17.04 20.30
CA VAL A 465 -12.02 -18.10 20.96
C VAL A 465 -10.74 -18.33 20.16
N VAL A 466 -9.59 -18.29 20.82
CA VAL A 466 -8.27 -18.50 20.19
C VAL A 466 -7.50 -19.57 20.95
N GLY A 467 -7.06 -20.59 20.24
CA GLY A 467 -6.09 -21.57 20.75
C GLY A 467 -4.67 -21.07 20.53
N LEU A 468 -3.85 -21.04 21.58
CA LEU A 468 -2.49 -20.50 21.55
C LEU A 468 -1.50 -21.51 22.13
N GLY A 469 -0.34 -21.65 21.49
CA GLY A 469 0.84 -22.33 22.05
C GLY A 469 1.90 -21.29 22.40
N LEU A 470 1.91 -20.79 23.63
CA LEU A 470 2.79 -19.69 24.03
C LEU A 470 4.18 -20.21 24.44
N SER A 471 5.22 -19.59 23.91
CA SER A 471 6.64 -19.89 24.16
C SER A 471 7.34 -18.84 25.04
N GLY A 472 6.63 -17.77 25.38
CA GLY A 472 7.16 -16.63 26.13
C GLY A 472 7.96 -15.66 25.26
N SER A 473 7.83 -15.74 23.93
CA SER A 473 8.53 -14.89 22.96
C SER A 473 8.11 -13.40 23.00
N GLY A 474 7.10 -13.06 23.80
CA GLY A 474 6.56 -11.71 23.90
C GLY A 474 5.12 -11.72 24.38
N PRO A 475 4.49 -10.54 24.50
CA PRO A 475 3.07 -10.47 24.79
C PRO A 475 2.23 -10.98 23.60
N THR A 476 1.06 -11.53 23.92
CA THR A 476 -0.01 -11.74 22.94
C THR A 476 -0.92 -10.52 22.93
N GLU A 477 -1.20 -9.99 21.75
CA GLU A 477 -2.05 -8.83 21.51
C GLU A 477 -3.29 -9.28 20.72
N VAL A 478 -4.48 -9.08 21.28
CA VAL A 478 -5.75 -9.42 20.65
C VAL A 478 -6.55 -8.16 20.41
N TYR A 479 -6.81 -7.84 19.15
CA TYR A 479 -7.68 -6.74 18.76
C TYR A 479 -9.12 -7.04 19.19
N VAL A 480 -9.79 -6.05 19.77
CA VAL A 480 -11.15 -6.19 20.33
C VAL A 480 -12.26 -5.84 19.34
N GLY A 481 -11.92 -5.47 18.11
CA GLY A 481 -12.90 -5.19 17.07
C GLY A 481 -13.25 -3.70 16.94
N TYR A 482 -13.92 -3.41 15.83
CA TYR A 482 -14.39 -2.09 15.40
C TYR A 482 -15.11 -1.31 16.53
N PRO A 483 -15.04 0.04 16.55
CA PRO A 483 -15.85 0.83 17.48
C PRO A 483 -17.33 0.43 17.47
N GLY A 484 -17.86 0.01 18.62
CA GLY A 484 -19.24 -0.50 18.74
C GLY A 484 -19.39 -2.03 18.70
N THR A 485 -18.33 -2.82 18.52
CA THR A 485 -18.40 -4.28 18.67
C THR A 485 -18.89 -4.68 20.07
N TYR A 486 -18.44 -3.98 21.12
CA TYR A 486 -18.81 -4.21 22.51
C TYR A 486 -19.22 -2.90 23.21
N PRO A 487 -20.44 -2.38 22.94
CA PRO A 487 -20.85 -1.05 23.44
C PRO A 487 -20.98 -1.03 24.97
N ASN A 488 -21.38 -2.15 25.57
CA ASN A 488 -21.53 -2.31 27.04
C ASN A 488 -20.27 -2.92 27.69
N GLY A 489 -19.16 -2.93 26.96
CA GLY A 489 -17.92 -3.56 27.38
C GLY A 489 -17.85 -5.06 27.12
N PHE A 490 -16.75 -5.65 27.56
CA PHE A 490 -16.36 -7.03 27.24
C PHE A 490 -15.65 -7.70 28.41
N VAL A 491 -15.60 -9.02 28.34
CA VAL A 491 -14.77 -9.86 29.20
C VAL A 491 -13.76 -10.59 28.33
N ALA A 492 -12.48 -10.45 28.68
CA ALA A 492 -11.42 -11.30 28.19
C ALA A 492 -10.99 -12.28 29.28
N SER A 493 -10.73 -13.51 28.91
CA SER A 493 -10.28 -14.56 29.84
C SER A 493 -9.36 -15.54 29.14
N SER A 494 -8.55 -16.25 29.93
CA SER A 494 -7.71 -17.33 29.43
C SER A 494 -7.78 -18.55 30.34
N SER A 495 -7.51 -19.73 29.78
CA SER A 495 -7.42 -20.97 30.56
C SER A 495 -6.30 -20.98 31.61
N SER A 496 -5.36 -20.03 31.56
CA SER A 496 -4.33 -19.85 32.60
C SER A 496 -4.80 -19.01 33.81
N GLY A 497 -6.08 -18.60 33.80
CA GLY A 497 -6.69 -17.80 34.87
C GLY A 497 -6.50 -16.29 34.72
N ALA A 498 -5.80 -15.82 33.69
CA ALA A 498 -5.75 -14.39 33.39
C ALA A 498 -7.11 -13.89 32.88
N ARG A 499 -7.52 -12.68 33.30
CA ARG A 499 -8.85 -12.13 33.07
C ARG A 499 -8.82 -10.60 33.02
N LEU A 500 -9.63 -10.02 32.14
CA LEU A 500 -9.90 -8.58 32.08
C LEU A 500 -11.39 -8.33 31.87
N VAL A 501 -11.95 -7.35 32.58
CA VAL A 501 -13.34 -6.91 32.45
C VAL A 501 -13.33 -5.40 32.17
N TYR A 502 -13.89 -5.03 31.02
CA TYR A 502 -14.08 -3.64 30.59
C TYR A 502 -15.58 -3.35 30.54
N ASP A 503 -16.02 -2.19 31.02
CA ASP A 503 -17.46 -1.83 31.11
C ASP A 503 -17.98 -0.97 29.96
N GLY A 504 -17.16 -0.71 28.94
CA GLY A 504 -17.47 0.25 27.88
C GLY A 504 -16.71 1.57 28.05
N HIS A 505 -16.29 1.90 29.28
CA HIS A 505 -15.62 3.16 29.61
C HIS A 505 -14.26 2.96 30.28
N ARG A 506 -14.12 1.95 31.15
CA ARG A 506 -12.91 1.67 31.92
C ARG A 506 -12.74 0.18 32.24
N VAL A 507 -11.52 -0.18 32.63
CA VAL A 507 -11.23 -1.52 33.16
C VAL A 507 -11.77 -1.61 34.59
N VAL A 508 -12.74 -2.51 34.81
CA VAL A 508 -13.35 -2.75 36.14
C VAL A 508 -12.54 -3.77 36.93
N ARG A 509 -11.96 -4.76 36.25
CA ARG A 509 -11.15 -5.81 36.86
C ARG A 509 -10.10 -6.29 35.89
N ALA A 510 -8.86 -6.44 36.34
CA ALA A 510 -7.79 -7.06 35.57
C ALA A 510 -6.94 -7.97 36.46
N SER A 511 -6.56 -9.12 35.93
CA SER A 511 -5.62 -10.06 36.52
C SER A 511 -4.77 -10.64 35.40
N ARG A 512 -3.47 -10.35 35.40
CA ARG A 512 -2.50 -10.84 34.40
C ARG A 512 -2.91 -10.56 32.94
N MET A 513 -3.63 -9.46 32.70
CA MET A 513 -3.97 -8.92 31.38
C MET A 513 -4.05 -7.39 31.51
N SER A 514 -3.81 -6.68 30.42
CA SER A 514 -4.01 -5.22 30.34
C SER A 514 -4.83 -4.83 29.11
N TRP A 515 -5.35 -3.61 29.12
CA TRP A 515 -6.15 -3.03 28.04
C TRP A 515 -5.41 -1.82 27.46
N ASP A 516 -5.05 -1.89 26.18
CA ASP A 516 -4.56 -0.76 25.40
C ASP A 516 -5.77 -0.08 24.73
N THR A 517 -6.22 1.03 25.32
CA THR A 517 -7.35 1.81 24.82
C THR A 517 -7.06 2.45 23.45
N LYS A 518 -5.81 2.86 23.20
CA LYS A 518 -5.43 3.57 21.98
C LYS A 518 -5.48 2.65 20.77
N ARG A 519 -4.97 1.42 20.93
CA ARG A 519 -4.95 0.41 19.87
C ARG A 519 -6.10 -0.59 19.93
N ARG A 520 -6.95 -0.48 20.95
CA ARG A 520 -8.08 -1.38 21.21
C ARG A 520 -7.66 -2.84 21.34
N ARG A 521 -6.59 -3.10 22.12
CA ARG A 521 -6.01 -4.44 22.31
C ARG A 521 -6.10 -4.93 23.73
N VAL A 522 -6.52 -6.19 23.91
CA VAL A 522 -6.25 -6.94 25.14
C VAL A 522 -4.85 -7.53 25.04
N VAL A 523 -4.03 -7.26 26.04
CA VAL A 523 -2.64 -7.73 26.10
C VAL A 523 -2.52 -8.80 27.18
N LEU A 524 -2.13 -10.00 26.77
CA LEU A 524 -1.75 -11.10 27.65
C LEU A 524 -0.21 -11.10 27.75
N PRO A 525 0.39 -10.96 28.94
CA PRO A 525 1.84 -10.97 29.12
C PRO A 525 2.46 -12.30 28.66
N PRO A 526 3.78 -12.34 28.42
CA PRO A 526 4.48 -13.55 28.01
C PRO A 526 4.21 -14.73 28.97
N GLN A 527 3.92 -15.91 28.41
CA GLN A 527 3.69 -17.16 29.14
C GLN A 527 4.30 -18.35 28.38
N ARG A 528 4.61 -19.45 29.08
CA ARG A 528 5.16 -20.68 28.49
C ARG A 528 4.22 -21.87 28.67
N GLN A 529 3.08 -21.84 27.98
CA GLN A 529 2.06 -22.89 28.07
C GLN A 529 1.07 -22.78 26.91
N SER A 530 0.30 -23.85 26.67
CA SER A 530 -0.87 -23.73 25.80
C SER A 530 -2.01 -23.04 26.55
N VAL A 531 -2.64 -22.06 25.92
CA VAL A 531 -3.80 -21.35 26.50
C VAL A 531 -4.93 -21.26 25.49
N THR A 532 -6.16 -21.29 25.99
CA THR A 532 -7.33 -20.85 25.24
C THR A 532 -7.69 -19.45 25.71
N PHE A 533 -7.63 -18.46 24.81
CA PHE A 533 -8.09 -17.10 25.05
C PHE A 533 -9.54 -16.97 24.58
N THR A 534 -10.38 -16.31 25.37
CA THR A 534 -11.79 -16.05 25.04
C THR A 534 -12.12 -14.58 25.29
N LEU A 535 -12.73 -13.92 24.31
CA LEU A 535 -13.26 -12.55 24.40
C LEU A 535 -14.74 -12.55 24.03
N PHE A 536 -15.59 -11.95 24.86
CA PHE A 536 -17.04 -11.97 24.69
C PHE A 536 -17.70 -10.72 25.32
N PRO A 537 -18.96 -10.39 24.95
CA PRO A 537 -19.68 -9.29 25.57
C PRO A 537 -19.81 -9.48 27.09
N ARG A 538 -19.81 -8.37 27.84
CA ARG A 538 -19.93 -8.39 29.31
C ARG A 538 -21.32 -8.83 29.78
#